data_AF-A0A7S3TPP0-F1
#
_entry.id   AF-A0A7S3TPP0-F1
#
_cell.length_a   1.000
_cell.length_b   1.000
_cell.length_c   1.000
_cell.angle_alpha   90.00
_cell.angle_beta   90.00
_cell.angle_gamma   90.00
#
_symmetry.space_group_name_H-M   'P 1'
#
loop_
_entity.id
_entity.type
_entity.pdbx_description
1 polymer ?
#
loop_
_entity_poly.entity_id
_entity_poly.type
_entity_poly.pdbx_seq_one_letter_code
_entity_poly.pdbx_strand_id
1 'polypeptide(L)'
;GGGGGGGGGGGGGGGGGKSVAAYAGGQLRLLRAALSWPSVREVVYSTCSVHCAENEAVVAAALETAEGWTLRPALPRWHRRGEAGAGLPAQLALACCRFCPREDLTAGFFVACFTRLARSVEE
;
A
#
# COMPACT_ATOMS: atom_id res chain seq x y z
N GLY A 1 30.78 46.19 -26.96
CA GLY A 1 29.38 45.97 -27.38
C GLY A 1 28.52 46.00 -26.14
N GLY A 2 27.61 46.97 -26.03
CA GLY A 2 26.63 47.06 -24.96
C GLY A 2 25.25 46.56 -25.41
N GLY A 3 24.37 46.40 -24.42
CA GLY A 3 22.94 46.12 -24.57
C GLY A 3 22.62 44.63 -24.72
N GLY A 4 21.69 44.02 -24.01
CA GLY A 4 20.59 44.54 -23.19
C GLY A 4 19.34 43.69 -23.42
N GLY A 5 18.55 43.48 -22.36
CA GLY A 5 17.19 42.95 -22.41
C GLY A 5 17.10 41.42 -22.39
N GLY A 6 16.25 40.78 -21.60
CA GLY A 6 15.11 41.28 -20.85
C GLY A 6 13.93 40.32 -21.02
N GLY A 7 13.23 40.05 -19.91
CA GLY A 7 11.92 39.39 -19.90
C GLY A 7 12.01 37.86 -19.90
N GLY A 8 11.30 37.12 -19.04
CA GLY A 8 10.20 37.51 -18.19
C GLY A 8 9.18 36.37 -18.17
N GLY A 9 8.58 36.13 -17.01
CA GLY A 9 7.40 35.28 -16.84
C GLY A 9 7.70 33.77 -16.89
N GLY A 10 7.17 32.95 -15.99
CA GLY A 10 6.13 33.19 -15.01
C GLY A 10 5.59 31.85 -14.52
N GLY A 11 4.78 31.90 -13.46
CA GLY A 11 3.99 30.78 -12.96
C GLY A 11 4.81 29.81 -12.11
N GLY A 12 4.72 29.81 -10.78
CA GLY A 12 3.47 29.81 -10.03
C GLY A 12 3.03 28.35 -9.85
N GLY A 13 3.19 27.83 -8.64
CA GLY A 13 2.72 26.48 -8.30
C GLY A 13 3.41 25.89 -7.08
N GLY A 14 3.30 26.56 -5.94
CA GLY A 14 3.57 25.93 -4.65
C GLY A 14 2.59 24.78 -4.42
N GLY A 15 2.98 23.57 -4.80
CA GLY A 15 2.29 22.34 -4.40
C GLY A 15 3.01 21.75 -3.21
N GLY A 16 2.54 22.01 -2.00
CA GLY A 16 2.99 21.36 -0.76
C GLY A 16 2.58 19.89 -0.72
N GLY A 17 3.02 19.09 -1.69
CA GLY A 17 2.77 17.65 -1.76
C GLY A 17 3.58 16.93 -0.70
N LYS A 18 2.91 16.17 0.16
CA LYS A 18 3.61 15.28 1.10
C LYS A 18 4.35 14.20 0.29
N SER A 19 5.50 13.75 0.77
CA SER A 19 6.24 12.67 0.08
C SER A 19 5.49 11.34 0.21
N VAL A 20 5.72 10.43 -0.73
CA VAL A 20 5.20 9.04 -0.70
C VAL A 20 5.47 8.38 0.67
N ALA A 21 6.67 8.59 1.23
CA ALA A 21 7.04 8.08 2.55
C ALA A 21 6.17 8.66 3.69
N ALA A 22 5.81 9.94 3.62
CA ALA A 22 4.94 10.56 4.62
C ALA A 22 3.50 9.99 4.57
N TYR A 23 3.00 9.65 3.38
CA TYR A 23 1.71 8.97 3.21
C TYR A 23 1.75 7.55 3.77
N ALA A 24 2.78 6.77 3.42
CA ALA A 24 2.98 5.40 3.92
C ALA A 24 3.00 5.34 5.45
N GLY A 25 3.68 6.28 6.12
CA GLY A 25 3.70 6.33 7.58
C GLY A 25 2.33 6.59 8.21
N GLY A 26 1.47 7.38 7.55
CA GLY A 26 0.09 7.59 7.98
C GLY A 26 -0.80 6.36 7.75
N GLN A 27 -0.68 5.75 6.57
CA GLN A 27 -1.39 4.52 6.19
C GLN A 27 -1.08 3.39 7.19
N LEU A 28 0.19 3.18 7.52
CA LEU A 28 0.62 2.17 8.48
C LEU A 28 0.01 2.38 9.87
N ARG A 29 -0.06 3.62 10.36
CA ARG A 29 -0.68 3.91 11.67
C ARG A 29 -2.16 3.54 11.68
N LEU A 30 -2.90 3.91 10.64
CA LEU A 30 -4.33 3.60 10.52
C LEU A 30 -4.56 2.09 10.40
N LEU A 31 -3.75 1.39 9.60
CA LEU A 31 -3.83 -0.05 9.45
C LEU A 31 -3.54 -0.79 10.76
N ARG A 32 -2.50 -0.38 11.51
CA ARG A 32 -2.21 -0.96 12.83
C ARG A 32 -3.34 -0.74 13.83
N ALA A 33 -3.95 0.45 13.83
CA ALA A 33 -5.14 0.70 14.65
C ALA A 33 -6.31 -0.22 14.24
N ALA A 34 -6.48 -0.47 12.94
CA ALA A 34 -7.49 -1.41 12.44
C ALA A 34 -7.27 -2.84 12.94
N LEU A 35 -6.03 -3.32 12.90
CA LEU A 35 -5.65 -4.68 13.29
C LEU A 35 -5.65 -4.89 14.81
N SER A 36 -5.57 -3.83 15.61
CA SER A 36 -5.57 -3.94 17.08
C SER A 36 -6.96 -4.09 17.68
N TRP A 37 -8.04 -3.81 16.94
CA TRP A 37 -9.40 -3.96 17.47
C TRP A 37 -9.74 -5.43 17.79
N PRO A 38 -10.21 -5.75 19.01
CA PRO A 38 -10.34 -7.12 19.49
C PRO A 38 -11.42 -7.94 18.77
N SER A 39 -12.49 -7.29 18.33
CA SER A 39 -13.61 -7.93 17.62
C SER A 39 -13.40 -8.03 16.11
N VAL A 40 -12.41 -7.32 15.56
CA VAL A 40 -12.13 -7.37 14.12
C VAL A 40 -11.49 -8.70 13.77
N ARG A 41 -11.96 -9.31 12.68
CA ARG A 41 -11.51 -10.63 12.19
C ARG A 41 -10.84 -10.54 10.83
N GLU A 42 -11.29 -9.61 10.00
CA GLU A 42 -10.73 -9.34 8.69
C GLU A 42 -10.57 -7.82 8.50
N VAL A 43 -9.49 -7.40 7.84
CA VAL A 43 -9.25 -6.01 7.43
C VAL A 43 -8.82 -6.00 5.97
N VAL A 44 -9.47 -5.18 5.15
CA VAL A 44 -9.05 -4.94 3.78
C VAL A 44 -8.30 -3.62 3.74
N TYR A 45 -7.04 -3.68 3.32
CA TYR A 45 -6.21 -2.52 3.03
C TYR A 45 -6.14 -2.31 1.52
N SER A 46 -6.43 -1.09 1.06
CA SER A 46 -6.37 -0.76 -0.35
C SER A 46 -5.91 0.67 -0.60
N THR A 47 -5.22 0.89 -1.72
CA THR A 47 -4.73 2.20 -2.15
C THR A 47 -4.98 2.39 -3.64
N CYS A 48 -5.07 3.64 -4.09
CA CYS A 48 -4.98 4.01 -5.50
C CYS A 48 -3.54 4.37 -5.89
N SER A 49 -2.56 3.61 -5.40
CA SER A 49 -1.13 3.83 -5.63
C SER A 49 -0.49 2.64 -6.32
N VAL A 50 0.48 2.92 -7.20
CA VAL A 50 1.37 1.91 -7.79
C VAL A 50 2.65 1.70 -6.98
N HIS A 51 2.93 2.58 -6.01
CA HIS A 51 4.18 2.62 -5.29
C HIS A 51 4.26 1.54 -4.20
N CYS A 52 5.27 0.66 -4.26
CA CYS A 52 5.47 -0.41 -3.28
C CYS A 52 5.62 0.11 -1.84
N ALA A 53 6.12 1.34 -1.67
CA ALA A 53 6.25 2.00 -0.38
C ALA A 53 4.89 2.24 0.33
N GLU A 54 3.81 2.41 -0.43
CA GLU A 54 2.45 2.57 0.10
C GLU A 54 1.66 1.25 0.12
N ASN A 55 2.22 0.20 -0.48
CA ASN A 55 1.54 -1.06 -0.73
C ASN A 55 2.17 -2.18 0.11
N GLU A 56 3.03 -3.02 -0.47
CA GLU A 56 3.64 -4.17 0.19
C GLU A 56 4.52 -3.79 1.37
N ALA A 57 5.18 -2.63 1.33
CA ALA A 57 5.98 -2.16 2.45
C ALA A 57 5.11 -1.82 3.68
N VAL A 58 3.94 -1.21 3.46
CA VAL A 58 2.97 -0.95 4.54
C VAL A 58 2.41 -2.26 5.08
N VAL A 59 2.10 -3.21 4.19
CA VAL A 59 1.59 -4.53 4.58
C VAL A 59 2.62 -5.31 5.40
N ALA A 60 3.88 -5.35 4.96
CA ALA A 60 4.97 -5.99 5.69
C ALA A 60 5.13 -5.39 7.09
N ALA A 61 5.28 -4.07 7.18
CA ALA A 61 5.44 -3.36 8.45
C ALA A 61 4.23 -3.53 9.39
N ALA A 62 3.01 -3.68 8.86
CA ALA A 62 1.84 -3.94 9.67
C ALA A 62 1.89 -5.35 10.28
N LEU A 63 2.23 -6.37 9.47
CA LEU A 63 2.33 -7.77 9.90
C LEU A 63 3.41 -8.00 10.97
N GLU A 64 4.53 -7.26 10.93
CA GLU A 64 5.58 -7.33 11.96
C GLU A 64 5.04 -7.09 13.39
N THR A 65 3.98 -6.31 13.52
CA THR A 65 3.39 -5.93 14.82
C THR A 65 2.03 -6.56 15.08
N ALA A 66 1.45 -7.24 14.09
CA ALA A 66 0.10 -7.78 14.14
C ALA A 66 0.15 -9.30 14.42
N GLU A 67 0.57 -9.66 15.63
CA GLU A 67 0.59 -11.06 16.05
C GLU A 67 -0.78 -11.73 15.88
N GLY A 68 -0.78 -12.96 15.39
CA GLY A 68 -2.01 -13.69 15.11
C GLY A 68 -2.75 -13.25 13.84
N TRP A 69 -2.13 -12.44 12.97
CA TRP A 69 -2.68 -12.07 11.65
C TRP A 69 -1.88 -12.67 10.50
N THR A 70 -2.56 -12.93 9.38
CA THR A 70 -1.95 -13.32 8.10
C THR A 70 -2.73 -12.72 6.94
N LEU A 71 -2.28 -12.96 5.71
CA LEU A 71 -2.98 -12.55 4.50
C LEU A 71 -3.77 -13.73 3.90
N ARG A 72 -5.00 -13.45 3.49
CA ARG A 72 -5.80 -14.32 2.64
C ARG A 72 -5.76 -13.82 1.19
N PRO A 73 -5.84 -14.69 0.17
CA PRO A 73 -5.88 -14.27 -1.22
C PRO A 73 -7.02 -13.25 -1.47
N ALA A 74 -6.64 -12.02 -1.80
CA ALA A 74 -7.55 -11.00 -2.28
C ALA A 74 -7.95 -11.34 -3.72
N LEU A 75 -9.23 -11.11 -4.05
CA LEU A 75 -9.78 -11.26 -5.41
C LEU A 75 -9.23 -12.50 -6.16
N PRO A 76 -9.56 -13.74 -5.75
CA PRO A 76 -8.84 -14.95 -6.19
C PRO A 76 -8.78 -15.17 -7.70
N ARG A 77 -9.78 -14.64 -8.45
CA ARG A 77 -9.87 -14.73 -9.92
C ARG A 77 -9.09 -13.64 -10.65
N TRP A 78 -8.62 -12.61 -9.95
CA TRP A 78 -7.74 -11.60 -10.53
C TRP A 78 -6.43 -12.25 -10.93
N HIS A 79 -5.69 -11.75 -11.91
CA HIS A 79 -4.47 -12.41 -12.40
C HIS A 79 -3.18 -11.77 -11.86
N ARG A 80 -3.18 -10.45 -11.64
CA ARG A 80 -2.01 -9.70 -11.18
C ARG A 80 -1.88 -9.74 -9.66
N ARG A 81 -0.68 -10.02 -9.15
CA ARG A 81 -0.40 -10.17 -7.72
C ARG A 81 0.53 -9.10 -7.19
N GLY A 82 0.68 -9.06 -5.87
CA GLY A 82 1.68 -8.22 -5.21
C GLY A 82 3.10 -8.60 -5.62
N GLU A 83 4.00 -7.65 -5.41
CA GLU A 83 5.41 -7.78 -5.78
C GLU A 83 6.26 -8.21 -4.57
N ALA A 84 7.24 -9.09 -4.79
CA ALA A 84 8.23 -9.42 -3.77
C ALA A 84 9.29 -8.31 -3.64
N GLY A 85 9.97 -8.24 -2.49
CA GLY A 85 11.14 -7.36 -2.31
C GLY A 85 10.92 -6.12 -1.45
N ALA A 86 9.71 -5.92 -0.89
CA ALA A 86 9.39 -4.81 0.02
C ALA A 86 9.38 -5.23 1.51
N GLY A 87 10.17 -6.24 1.88
CA GLY A 87 10.12 -6.86 3.23
C GLY A 87 8.96 -7.85 3.43
N LEU A 88 8.00 -7.92 2.50
CA LEU A 88 6.95 -8.92 2.51
C LEU A 88 7.45 -10.24 1.88
N PRO A 89 7.32 -11.39 2.57
CA PRO A 89 7.64 -12.70 1.99
C PRO A 89 6.87 -12.93 0.68
N ALA A 90 7.52 -13.54 -0.31
CA ALA A 90 6.94 -13.72 -1.65
C ALA A 90 5.59 -14.46 -1.63
N GLN A 91 5.45 -15.47 -0.77
CA GLN A 91 4.20 -16.22 -0.60
C GLN A 91 3.06 -15.35 -0.10
N LEU A 92 3.35 -14.38 0.78
CA LEU A 92 2.36 -13.42 1.27
C LEU A 92 2.07 -12.33 0.23
N ALA A 93 3.06 -11.90 -0.56
CA ALA A 93 2.85 -10.97 -1.66
C ALA A 93 1.87 -11.54 -2.72
N LEU A 94 1.88 -12.86 -2.95
CA LEU A 94 0.92 -13.56 -3.81
C LEU A 94 -0.53 -13.56 -3.29
N ALA A 95 -0.76 -13.19 -2.03
CA ALA A 95 -2.10 -12.98 -1.50
C ALA A 95 -2.66 -11.57 -1.81
N CYS A 96 -1.78 -10.62 -2.17
CA CYS A 96 -2.16 -9.27 -2.54
C CYS A 96 -2.50 -9.17 -4.03
N CYS A 97 -3.27 -8.15 -4.40
CA CYS A 97 -3.60 -7.82 -5.79
C CYS A 97 -3.07 -6.43 -6.17
N ARG A 98 -2.59 -6.32 -7.41
CA ARG A 98 -2.21 -5.06 -8.05
C ARG A 98 -3.04 -4.82 -9.29
N PHE A 99 -3.25 -3.56 -9.64
CA PHE A 99 -3.86 -3.13 -10.88
C PHE A 99 -2.90 -2.17 -11.58
N CYS A 100 -2.57 -2.48 -12.83
CA CYS A 100 -1.73 -1.71 -13.70
C CYS A 100 -2.57 -0.64 -14.41
N PRO A 101 -2.18 0.64 -14.41
CA PRO A 101 -2.94 1.67 -15.09
C PRO A 101 -3.16 1.41 -16.58
N ARG A 102 -2.13 0.87 -17.26
CA ARG A 102 -2.12 0.67 -18.70
C ARG A 102 -2.96 -0.51 -19.15
N GLU A 103 -2.89 -1.61 -18.41
CA GLU A 103 -3.50 -2.89 -18.82
C GLU A 103 -4.89 -3.08 -18.22
N ASP A 104 -5.11 -2.56 -17.01
CA ASP A 104 -6.34 -2.81 -16.25
C ASP A 104 -7.31 -1.61 -16.27
N LEU A 105 -6.98 -0.55 -17.03
CA LEU A 105 -7.77 0.68 -17.20
C LEU A 105 -8.15 1.36 -15.87
N THR A 106 -7.20 1.37 -14.93
CA THR A 106 -7.34 2.02 -13.61
C THR A 106 -6.33 3.16 -13.45
N ALA A 107 -6.39 3.91 -12.33
CA ALA A 107 -5.32 4.84 -11.96
C ALA A 107 -4.08 4.13 -11.35
N GLY A 108 -4.12 2.80 -11.23
CA GLY A 108 -3.24 2.05 -10.34
C GLY A 108 -3.95 1.75 -9.03
N PHE A 109 -3.93 0.50 -8.60
CA PHE A 109 -4.64 0.08 -7.37
C PHE A 109 -3.94 -1.09 -6.70
N PHE A 110 -4.11 -1.20 -5.39
CA PHE A 110 -3.58 -2.29 -4.58
C PHE A 110 -4.60 -2.76 -3.56
N VAL A 111 -4.63 -4.07 -3.29
CA VAL A 111 -5.51 -4.68 -2.28
C VAL A 111 -4.76 -5.77 -1.51
N ALA A 112 -4.85 -5.73 -0.18
CA ALA A 112 -4.42 -6.78 0.74
C ALA A 112 -5.53 -7.10 1.74
N CYS A 113 -5.80 -8.38 1.96
CA CYS A 113 -6.82 -8.84 2.90
C CYS A 113 -6.16 -9.54 4.09
N PHE A 114 -6.17 -8.89 5.24
CA PHE A 114 -5.70 -9.44 6.51
C PHE A 114 -6.81 -10.27 7.15
N THR A 115 -6.45 -11.40 7.73
CA THR A 115 -7.34 -12.24 8.52
C THR A 115 -6.63 -12.71 9.78
N ARG A 116 -7.37 -12.89 10.88
CA ARG A 116 -6.82 -13.54 12.08
C ARG A 116 -6.55 -15.02 11.78
N LEU A 117 -5.43 -15.52 12.31
CA LEU A 117 -5.17 -16.94 12.42
C LEU A 117 -6.22 -17.54 13.35
N ALA A 118 -6.86 -18.62 12.90
CA ALA A 118 -7.70 -19.42 13.78
C ALA A 118 -6.81 -19.92 14.92
N ARG A 119 -7.26 -19.79 16.18
CA ARG A 119 -6.62 -20.52 17.27
C ARG A 119 -6.79 -21.99 16.96
N SER A 120 -5.69 -22.72 16.74
CA SER A 120 -5.72 -24.17 16.85
C SER A 120 -6.23 -24.48 18.25
N VAL A 121 -7.42 -25.07 18.33
CA VAL A 121 -7.84 -25.74 19.56
C VAL A 121 -6.96 -26.98 19.61
N GLU A 122 -5.97 -26.99 20.49
CA GLU A 122 -5.34 -28.25 20.90
C GLU A 122 -6.41 -29.00 21.67
N GLU A 123 -6.94 -30.08 21.07
CA GLU A 123 -7.82 -31.05 21.72
C GLU A 123 -7.03 -31.95 22.69
#